data_AF-A0A643F5R4-F1
#
_entry.id   AF-A0A643F5R4-F1
#
_cell.length_a   1.000
_cell.length_b   1.000
_cell.length_c   1.000
_cell.angle_alpha   90.00
_cell.angle_beta   90.00
_cell.angle_gamma   90.00
#
_symmetry.space_group_name_H-M   'P 1'
#
loop_
_entity.id
_entity.type
_entity.pdbx_description
1 polymer ?
#
loop_
_entity_poly.entity_id
_entity_poly.type
_entity_poly.pdbx_seq_one_letter_code
_entity_poly.pdbx_strand_id
1 'polypeptide(L)'
;MKSSDNYQSYIIRGLITLACLVGGIAFPWLFIVAVFFAWTIFDDVSKPAQAERGESSNPANRWTVSIDHADWQKYFYGSCESPAETAFLDAIFAEFELLPRGGILHADNFELDLQVEHGAYRADFIANKWLVIEIDGITYHGSDKAKQRDAIRDKYFINKGFKVLRIPASTVFKTPDEALAMVRSALAEGKPANKETNSTQTQITFGGLLNATKSVANFLDQLDQKVSQVVAVQEALAAQDLAFSHEKIVINSALKHAKQRLELNAKLDANPKLRAAYEEAGISLAETYNRIHEKYVGQRPSHVTISPIIAPALHSDTATNTAILEAYGRLIAERMVFLYEVKCDLQKDAKLADEVKQYLIFSGNIEQWNLIGLA
;
A
#
# COMPACT_ATOMS: atom_id res chain seq x y z
N MET A 1 -11.43 11.12 -33.11
CA MET A 1 -12.75 10.98 -32.46
C MET A 1 -12.63 11.11 -30.93
N LYS A 2 -11.90 12.13 -30.43
CA LYS A 2 -11.57 12.33 -29.00
C LYS A 2 -11.92 13.74 -28.49
N SER A 3 -12.50 14.58 -29.36
CA SER A 3 -12.87 15.97 -29.08
C SER A 3 -14.36 16.13 -28.70
N SER A 4 -15.21 15.12 -28.97
CA SER A 4 -16.63 15.13 -28.62
C SER A 4 -16.86 14.97 -27.12
N ASP A 5 -16.01 14.18 -26.47
CA ASP A 5 -16.26 13.71 -25.10
C ASP A 5 -15.96 14.79 -24.07
N ASN A 6 -14.91 15.60 -24.30
CA ASN A 6 -14.61 16.76 -23.45
C ASN A 6 -15.68 17.85 -23.61
N TYR A 7 -16.16 18.07 -24.83
CA TYR A 7 -17.21 19.06 -25.11
C TYR A 7 -18.54 18.68 -24.44
N GLN A 8 -18.93 17.41 -24.51
CA GLN A 8 -20.08 16.87 -23.78
C GLN A 8 -19.91 17.02 -22.26
N SER A 9 -18.71 16.78 -21.73
CA SER A 9 -18.42 16.96 -20.29
C SER A 9 -18.59 18.41 -19.83
N TYR A 10 -18.09 19.39 -20.59
CA TYR A 10 -18.26 20.81 -20.27
C TYR A 10 -19.72 21.27 -20.34
N ILE A 11 -20.49 20.78 -21.31
CA ILE A 11 -21.92 21.08 -21.42
C ILE A 11 -22.68 20.54 -20.20
N ILE A 12 -22.43 19.29 -19.81
CA ILE A 12 -23.10 18.66 -18.66
C ILE A 12 -22.76 19.41 -17.36
N ARG A 13 -21.48 19.70 -17.12
CA ARG A 13 -21.05 20.46 -15.92
C ARG A 13 -21.63 21.87 -15.90
N GLY A 14 -21.69 22.55 -17.05
CA GLY A 14 -22.30 23.88 -17.17
C GLY A 14 -23.81 23.88 -16.89
N LEU A 15 -24.54 22.88 -17.39
CA LEU A 15 -25.97 22.72 -17.11
C LEU A 15 -26.23 22.45 -15.62
N ILE A 16 -25.39 21.63 -14.97
CA ILE A 16 -25.46 21.36 -13.52
C ILE A 16 -25.20 22.64 -12.73
N THR A 17 -24.17 23.41 -13.07
CA THR A 17 -23.88 24.71 -12.41
C THR A 17 -25.06 25.67 -12.54
N LEU A 18 -25.68 25.79 -13.73
CA LEU A 18 -26.83 26.67 -13.94
C LEU A 18 -28.06 26.21 -13.13
N ALA A 19 -28.35 24.91 -13.11
CA ALA A 19 -29.45 24.34 -12.33
C ALA A 19 -29.25 24.56 -10.83
N CYS A 20 -28.03 24.40 -10.32
CA CYS A 20 -27.69 24.65 -8.91
C CYS A 20 -27.78 26.13 -8.54
N LEU A 21 -27.45 27.06 -9.44
CA LEU A 21 -27.61 28.50 -9.19
C LEU A 21 -29.08 28.93 -9.10
N VAL A 22 -29.94 28.39 -9.97
CA VAL A 22 -31.39 28.66 -9.93
C VAL A 22 -32.03 28.01 -8.70
N GLY A 23 -31.68 26.76 -8.40
CA GLY A 23 -32.16 26.04 -7.21
C GLY A 23 -31.66 26.64 -5.88
N GLY A 24 -30.51 27.32 -5.91
CA GLY A 24 -29.89 27.98 -4.75
C GLY A 24 -30.77 29.05 -4.11
N ILE A 25 -31.67 29.66 -4.88
CA ILE A 25 -32.65 30.64 -4.36
C ILE A 25 -33.59 30.00 -3.32
N ALA A 26 -33.93 28.72 -3.49
CA ALA A 26 -34.75 27.96 -2.55
C ALA A 26 -33.90 27.16 -1.53
N PHE A 27 -32.70 26.72 -1.93
CA PHE A 27 -31.83 25.86 -1.11
C PHE A 27 -30.38 26.36 -1.12
N PRO A 28 -29.98 27.20 -0.15
CA PRO A 28 -28.69 27.90 -0.18
C PRO A 28 -27.44 27.02 -0.27
N TRP A 29 -27.49 25.75 0.15
CA TRP A 29 -26.36 24.81 0.04
C TRP A 29 -26.04 24.42 -1.42
N LEU A 30 -26.98 24.61 -2.35
CA LEU A 30 -26.75 24.37 -3.78
C LEU A 30 -25.77 25.40 -4.39
N PHE A 31 -25.56 26.56 -3.75
CA PHE A 31 -24.51 27.49 -4.18
C PHE A 31 -23.10 26.92 -3.95
N ILE A 32 -22.90 26.11 -2.90
CA ILE A 32 -21.61 25.44 -2.64
C ILE A 32 -21.33 24.40 -3.74
N VAL A 33 -22.36 23.65 -4.14
CA VAL A 33 -22.28 22.69 -5.24
C VAL A 33 -22.01 23.41 -6.58
N ALA A 34 -22.67 24.55 -6.82
CA ALA A 34 -22.44 25.37 -8.01
C ALA A 34 -21.00 25.89 -8.08
N VAL A 35 -20.44 26.35 -6.95
CA VAL A 35 -19.04 26.81 -6.84
C VAL A 35 -18.07 25.66 -7.12
N PHE A 36 -18.33 24.46 -6.61
CA PHE A 36 -17.50 23.28 -6.89
C PHE A 36 -17.43 22.98 -8.39
N PHE A 37 -18.58 22.88 -9.07
CA PHE A 37 -18.59 22.60 -10.51
C PHE A 37 -18.03 23.75 -11.35
N ALA A 38 -18.29 25.00 -10.97
CA ALA A 38 -17.68 26.17 -11.62
C ALA A 38 -16.15 26.18 -11.48
N TRP A 39 -15.63 25.81 -10.29
CA TRP A 39 -14.20 25.64 -10.05
C TRP A 39 -13.61 24.55 -10.92
N THR A 40 -14.28 23.40 -11.08
CA THR A 40 -13.75 22.31 -11.93
C THR A 40 -13.64 22.70 -13.41
N ILE A 41 -14.58 23.52 -13.91
CA ILE A 41 -14.51 24.05 -15.28
C ILE A 41 -13.39 25.09 -15.37
N PHE A 42 -13.27 25.96 -14.37
CA PHE A 42 -12.20 26.96 -14.31
C PHE A 42 -10.82 26.30 -14.23
N ASP A 43 -10.59 25.32 -13.37
CA ASP A 43 -9.32 24.59 -13.26
C ASP A 43 -8.92 23.88 -14.57
N ASP A 44 -9.90 23.34 -15.30
CA ASP A 44 -9.67 22.71 -16.60
C ASP A 44 -9.37 23.74 -17.72
N VAL A 45 -9.93 24.95 -17.65
CA VAL A 45 -9.75 26.02 -18.65
C VAL A 45 -8.55 26.93 -18.32
N SER A 46 -8.21 27.07 -17.03
CA SER A 46 -7.16 27.94 -16.50
C SER A 46 -5.78 27.29 -16.46
N LYS A 47 -5.66 26.02 -16.83
CA LYS A 47 -4.37 25.39 -17.12
C LYS A 47 -3.99 25.70 -18.58
N PRO A 48 -3.11 26.68 -18.87
CA PRO A 48 -2.57 26.80 -20.20
C PRO A 48 -1.73 25.54 -20.49
N ALA A 49 -1.78 25.07 -21.74
CA ALA A 49 -0.85 24.08 -22.25
C ALA A 49 0.57 24.66 -22.22
N GLN A 50 1.33 24.46 -21.15
CA GLN A 50 2.75 24.82 -21.02
C GLN A 50 3.46 23.74 -20.19
N ALA A 51 4.53 23.11 -20.69
CA ALA A 51 5.86 23.65 -20.98
C ALA A 51 6.69 23.88 -19.69
N GLU A 52 7.83 23.21 -19.64
CA GLU A 52 8.74 23.04 -18.49
C GLU A 52 9.61 24.26 -18.16
N ARG A 53 9.88 24.47 -16.86
CA ARG A 53 11.20 24.75 -16.20
C ARG A 53 10.96 25.30 -14.79
N GLY A 54 11.69 25.00 -13.70
CA GLY A 54 12.98 24.35 -13.35
C GLY A 54 13.32 24.92 -11.93
N GLU A 55 13.98 24.31 -10.96
CA GLU A 55 15.06 23.31 -10.79
C GLU A 55 14.90 22.73 -9.34
N SER A 56 15.38 21.56 -8.89
CA SER A 56 16.53 20.72 -9.24
C SER A 56 16.35 19.33 -8.58
N SER A 57 16.90 18.28 -9.20
CA SER A 57 17.05 16.90 -8.71
C SER A 57 15.78 16.02 -8.58
N ASN A 58 15.19 15.60 -9.70
CA ASN A 58 14.27 14.45 -9.70
C ASN A 58 14.46 13.68 -11.03
N PRO A 59 14.72 12.35 -11.02
CA PRO A 59 14.82 11.58 -12.25
C PRO A 59 13.51 11.70 -13.03
N ALA A 60 13.65 11.94 -14.33
CA ALA A 60 12.58 12.39 -15.20
C ALA A 60 11.35 11.48 -15.15
N ASN A 61 10.20 12.15 -15.21
CA ASN A 61 8.90 11.56 -15.14
C ASN A 61 8.63 10.64 -16.35
N ARG A 62 8.54 9.31 -16.16
CA ARG A 62 8.20 8.35 -17.23
C ARG A 62 6.92 8.72 -18.00
N TRP A 63 6.02 9.47 -17.37
CA TRP A 63 4.75 9.92 -17.94
C TRP A 63 4.90 10.96 -19.08
N THR A 64 6.08 11.56 -19.28
CA THR A 64 6.33 12.58 -20.35
C THR A 64 7.19 12.08 -21.52
N VAL A 65 7.61 10.81 -21.51
CA VAL A 65 8.59 10.26 -22.46
C VAL A 65 7.92 9.76 -23.74
N SER A 66 8.38 10.22 -24.91
CA SER A 66 8.02 9.74 -26.26
C SER A 66 9.06 8.78 -26.83
N ILE A 67 8.72 7.99 -27.84
CA ILE A 67 9.64 7.14 -28.61
C ILE A 67 10.81 7.94 -29.22
N ASP A 68 10.61 9.23 -29.48
CA ASP A 68 11.59 10.13 -30.08
C ASP A 68 12.75 10.48 -29.12
N HIS A 69 12.62 10.16 -27.83
CA HIS A 69 13.72 10.28 -26.87
C HIS A 69 14.70 9.12 -27.03
N ALA A 70 15.91 9.38 -27.52
CA ALA A 70 16.94 8.36 -27.78
C ALA A 70 17.25 7.42 -26.59
N ASP A 71 16.98 7.84 -25.36
CA ASP A 71 17.29 7.12 -24.12
C ASP A 71 16.02 6.74 -23.33
N TRP A 72 14.85 6.66 -23.96
CA TRP A 72 13.57 6.48 -23.26
C TRP A 72 13.54 5.25 -22.32
N GLN A 73 14.26 4.18 -22.67
CA GLN A 73 14.37 2.97 -21.87
C GLN A 73 14.97 3.23 -20.48
N LYS A 74 15.91 4.17 -20.34
CA LYS A 74 16.56 4.51 -19.06
C LYS A 74 15.56 4.96 -18.00
N TYR A 75 14.44 5.57 -18.40
CA TYR A 75 13.40 6.02 -17.47
C TYR A 75 12.58 4.86 -16.90
N PHE A 76 12.38 3.80 -17.69
CA PHE A 76 11.73 2.57 -17.22
C PHE A 76 12.66 1.78 -16.30
N TYR A 77 13.94 1.66 -16.67
CA TYR A 77 14.94 1.05 -15.79
C TYR A 77 15.13 1.78 -14.47
N GLY A 78 15.09 3.11 -14.48
CA GLY A 78 15.16 3.93 -13.27
C GLY A 78 13.95 3.78 -12.33
N SER A 79 12.87 3.15 -12.80
CA SER A 79 11.69 2.83 -11.98
C SER A 79 11.80 1.47 -11.28
N CYS A 80 12.72 0.60 -11.70
CA CYS A 80 12.95 -0.68 -11.02
C CYS A 80 13.69 -0.46 -9.70
N GLU A 81 13.22 -1.10 -8.62
CA GLU A 81 13.81 -0.96 -7.29
C GLU A 81 14.84 -2.05 -6.96
N SER A 82 14.92 -3.10 -7.79
CA SER A 82 15.86 -4.20 -7.61
C SER A 82 16.52 -4.66 -8.93
N PRO A 83 17.74 -5.24 -8.86
CA PRO A 83 18.38 -5.83 -10.04
C PRO A 83 17.57 -6.96 -10.68
N ALA A 84 16.70 -7.62 -9.92
CA ALA A 84 15.84 -8.69 -10.41
C ALA A 84 14.70 -8.12 -11.26
N GLU A 85 14.07 -7.01 -10.85
CA GLU A 85 13.10 -6.29 -11.68
C GLU A 85 13.74 -5.76 -12.97
N THR A 86 14.95 -5.22 -12.90
CA THR A 86 15.71 -4.77 -14.08
C THR A 86 15.95 -5.93 -15.05
N ALA A 87 16.43 -7.08 -14.55
CA ALA A 87 16.68 -8.26 -15.38
C ALA A 87 15.40 -8.86 -15.96
N PHE A 88 14.27 -8.78 -15.23
CA PHE A 88 12.97 -9.18 -15.75
C PHE A 88 12.51 -8.24 -16.88
N LEU A 89 12.69 -6.93 -16.70
CA LEU A 89 12.36 -5.94 -17.73
C LEU A 89 13.23 -6.12 -18.98
N ASP A 90 14.50 -6.46 -18.84
CA ASP A 90 15.40 -6.83 -19.95
C ASP A 90 14.85 -8.03 -20.75
N ALA A 91 14.46 -9.09 -20.04
CA ALA A 91 13.87 -10.28 -20.67
C ALA A 91 12.57 -9.94 -21.41
N ILE A 92 11.74 -9.06 -20.84
CA ILE A 92 10.50 -8.60 -21.47
C ILE A 92 10.78 -7.73 -22.71
N PHE A 93 11.77 -6.83 -22.69
CA PHE A 93 12.16 -6.05 -23.88
C PHE A 93 12.74 -6.92 -24.99
N ALA A 94 13.46 -7.99 -24.66
CA ALA A 94 13.99 -8.93 -25.64
C ALA A 94 12.90 -9.76 -26.33
N GLU A 95 11.79 -10.00 -25.63
CA GLU A 95 10.68 -10.83 -26.09
C GLU A 95 9.58 -10.03 -26.80
N PHE A 96 9.24 -8.85 -26.28
CA PHE A 96 8.16 -8.02 -26.76
C PHE A 96 8.73 -6.71 -27.31
N GLU A 97 8.33 -6.35 -28.53
CA GLU A 97 8.67 -5.05 -29.16
C GLU A 97 7.91 -3.90 -28.48
N LEU A 98 8.25 -3.63 -27.23
CA LEU A 98 7.57 -2.66 -26.38
C LEU A 98 8.00 -1.24 -26.70
N LEU A 99 7.02 -0.36 -26.86
CA LEU A 99 7.20 1.06 -27.11
C LEU A 99 6.48 1.89 -26.03
N PRO A 100 7.06 3.00 -25.56
CA PRO A 100 6.44 3.83 -24.54
C PRO A 100 5.28 4.63 -25.11
N ARG A 101 4.15 4.68 -24.39
CA ARG A 101 3.01 5.55 -24.68
C ARG A 101 2.39 6.03 -23.37
N GLY A 102 2.62 7.28 -23.02
CA GLY A 102 2.04 7.90 -21.82
C GLY A 102 2.46 7.20 -20.53
N GLY A 103 3.75 6.86 -20.39
CA GLY A 103 4.33 6.20 -19.22
C GLY A 103 4.15 4.68 -19.17
N ILE A 104 3.39 4.08 -20.07
CA ILE A 104 3.12 2.64 -20.14
C ILE A 104 3.83 2.04 -21.35
N LEU A 105 4.33 0.82 -21.24
CA LEU A 105 4.94 0.08 -22.35
C LEU A 105 3.86 -0.68 -23.12
N HIS A 106 3.85 -0.57 -24.44
CA HIS A 106 2.88 -1.23 -25.31
C HIS A 106 3.55 -1.99 -26.45
N ALA A 107 3.07 -3.20 -26.70
CA ALA A 107 3.21 -3.98 -27.92
C ALA A 107 1.80 -4.41 -28.39
N ASP A 108 1.69 -5.04 -29.57
CA ASP A 108 0.41 -5.29 -30.27
C ASP A 108 -0.72 -5.85 -29.39
N ASN A 109 -0.41 -6.78 -28.47
CA ASN A 109 -1.38 -7.39 -27.53
C ASN A 109 -0.87 -7.45 -26.09
N PHE A 110 0.13 -6.63 -25.77
CA PHE A 110 0.78 -6.63 -24.46
C PHE A 110 1.03 -5.21 -23.99
N GLU A 111 0.44 -4.85 -22.87
CA GLU A 111 0.65 -3.60 -22.14
C GLU A 111 1.34 -3.94 -20.82
N LEU A 112 2.36 -3.15 -20.43
CA LEU A 112 3.07 -3.29 -19.17
C LEU A 112 3.26 -1.92 -18.51
N ASP A 113 2.71 -1.76 -17.31
CA ASP A 113 2.91 -0.61 -16.43
C ASP A 113 3.80 -1.01 -15.24
N LEU A 114 4.63 -0.09 -14.76
CA LEU A 114 5.67 -0.33 -13.76
C LEU A 114 5.36 0.43 -12.47
N GLN A 115 5.63 -0.18 -11.32
CA GLN A 115 5.52 0.43 -9.99
C GLN A 115 4.14 1.09 -9.76
N VAL A 116 3.07 0.34 -10.04
CA VAL A 116 1.70 0.87 -10.04
C VAL A 116 1.14 0.84 -8.62
N GLU A 117 0.77 2.01 -8.10
CA GLU A 117 0.03 2.12 -6.85
C GLU A 117 -1.44 1.73 -7.05
N HIS A 118 -1.92 0.80 -6.25
CA HIS A 118 -3.32 0.39 -6.24
C HIS A 118 -3.82 0.30 -4.79
N GLY A 119 -4.43 1.40 -4.34
CA GLY A 119 -4.88 1.55 -2.95
C GLY A 119 -3.73 1.55 -1.96
N ALA A 120 -3.71 0.60 -1.02
CA ALA A 120 -2.70 0.54 0.04
C ALA A 120 -1.42 -0.22 -0.37
N TYR A 121 -1.36 -0.77 -1.58
CA TYR A 121 -0.24 -1.59 -2.05
C TYR A 121 0.26 -1.07 -3.39
N ARG A 122 1.53 -1.37 -3.69
CA ARG A 122 2.18 -1.07 -4.96
C ARG A 122 2.63 -2.39 -5.59
N ALA A 123 2.42 -2.53 -6.89
CA ALA A 123 2.83 -3.69 -7.67
C ALA A 123 4.06 -3.36 -8.52
N ASP A 124 5.02 -4.29 -8.61
CA ASP A 124 6.23 -4.09 -9.42
C ASP A 124 5.88 -3.90 -10.89
N PHE A 125 4.99 -4.75 -11.42
CA PHE A 125 4.46 -4.63 -12.78
C PHE A 125 2.97 -4.99 -12.85
N ILE A 126 2.24 -4.33 -13.75
CA ILE A 126 0.88 -4.73 -14.14
C ILE A 126 0.82 -4.90 -15.65
N ALA A 127 0.55 -6.14 -16.08
CA ALA A 127 0.34 -6.48 -17.48
C ALA A 127 -1.14 -6.45 -17.86
N ASN A 128 -1.46 -5.85 -19.01
CA ASN A 128 -2.80 -5.74 -19.60
C ASN A 128 -3.88 -5.22 -18.63
N LYS A 129 -3.49 -4.44 -17.61
CA LYS A 129 -4.37 -3.88 -16.55
C LYS A 129 -5.08 -4.91 -15.66
N TRP A 130 -4.67 -6.18 -15.68
CA TRP A 130 -5.32 -7.22 -14.87
C TRP A 130 -4.37 -8.27 -14.29
N LEU A 131 -3.16 -8.41 -14.82
CA LEU A 131 -2.16 -9.34 -14.31
C LEU A 131 -1.11 -8.57 -13.51
N VAL A 132 -1.13 -8.70 -12.19
CA VAL A 132 -0.07 -8.22 -11.30
C VAL A 132 1.09 -9.20 -11.37
N ILE A 133 2.30 -8.71 -11.63
CA ILE A 133 3.53 -9.49 -11.64
C ILE A 133 4.48 -8.91 -10.58
N GLU A 134 4.91 -9.76 -9.66
CA GLU A 134 5.76 -9.39 -8.52
C GLU A 134 7.07 -10.18 -8.59
N ILE A 135 8.20 -9.51 -8.43
CA ILE A 135 9.53 -10.14 -8.48
C ILE A 135 10.05 -10.35 -7.06
N ASP A 136 9.82 -11.55 -6.53
CA ASP A 136 10.16 -11.86 -5.15
C ASP A 136 11.66 -12.15 -5.00
N GLY A 137 12.38 -11.25 -4.30
CA GLY A 137 13.79 -11.45 -3.93
C GLY A 137 14.04 -12.74 -3.12
N ILE A 138 15.32 -13.15 -2.99
CA ILE A 138 15.78 -14.34 -2.23
C ILE A 138 15.61 -14.15 -0.71
N THR A 139 14.38 -13.93 -0.28
CA THR A 139 13.94 -14.01 1.11
C THR A 139 12.94 -15.15 1.23
N TYR A 140 13.17 -16.25 0.49
CA TYR A 140 12.44 -17.52 0.60
C TYR A 140 12.86 -18.34 1.85
N HIS A 141 13.20 -17.62 2.93
CA HIS A 141 13.20 -18.08 4.31
C HIS A 141 12.25 -17.21 5.14
N GLY A 142 11.14 -16.76 4.52
CA GLY A 142 10.12 -15.95 5.15
C GLY A 142 9.47 -16.72 6.30
N SER A 143 9.63 -16.19 7.51
CA SER A 143 8.82 -16.57 8.67
C SER A 143 7.34 -16.60 8.29
N ASP A 144 6.51 -17.37 9.01
CA ASP A 144 5.09 -17.50 8.70
C ASP A 144 4.35 -16.15 8.61
N LYS A 145 4.89 -15.11 9.26
CA LYS A 145 4.43 -13.72 9.18
C LYS A 145 4.65 -13.04 7.82
N ALA A 146 5.75 -13.33 7.11
CA ALA A 146 5.96 -12.83 5.76
C ALA A 146 4.91 -13.42 4.81
N LYS A 147 4.71 -14.75 4.89
CA LYS A 147 3.69 -15.46 4.11
C LYS A 147 2.28 -14.95 4.37
N GLN A 148 1.95 -14.62 5.63
CA GLN A 148 0.63 -14.07 5.97
C GLN A 148 0.40 -12.68 5.39
N ARG A 149 1.41 -11.79 5.43
CA ARG A 149 1.31 -10.46 4.80
C ARG A 149 1.19 -10.56 3.29
N ASP A 150 1.98 -11.44 2.68
CA ASP A 150 1.89 -11.72 1.25
C ASP A 150 0.51 -12.27 0.89
N ALA A 151 -0.05 -13.17 1.69
CA ALA A 151 -1.40 -13.70 1.46
C ALA A 151 -2.50 -12.62 1.60
N ILE A 152 -2.35 -11.64 2.50
CA ILE A 152 -3.28 -10.51 2.63
C ILE A 152 -3.17 -9.61 1.40
N ARG A 153 -1.94 -9.31 0.95
CA ARG A 153 -1.67 -8.51 -0.25
C ARG A 153 -2.23 -9.17 -1.50
N ASP A 154 -1.99 -10.47 -1.67
CA ASP A 154 -2.47 -11.23 -2.81
C ASP A 154 -4.01 -11.26 -2.81
N LYS A 155 -4.65 -11.49 -1.65
CA LYS A 155 -6.11 -11.41 -1.50
C LYS A 155 -6.67 -10.04 -1.86
N TYR A 156 -5.97 -8.95 -1.52
CA TYR A 156 -6.41 -7.60 -1.89
C TYR A 156 -6.51 -7.44 -3.41
N PHE A 157 -5.48 -7.84 -4.15
CA PHE A 157 -5.47 -7.75 -5.61
C PHE A 157 -6.48 -8.69 -6.26
N ILE A 158 -6.59 -9.93 -5.76
CA ILE A 158 -7.57 -10.91 -6.23
C ILE A 158 -9.01 -10.38 -6.07
N ASN A 159 -9.34 -9.80 -4.90
CA ASN A 159 -10.65 -9.21 -4.64
C ASN A 159 -10.96 -8.01 -5.55
N LYS A 160 -9.94 -7.40 -6.15
CA LYS A 160 -10.07 -6.30 -7.12
C LYS A 160 -10.10 -6.78 -8.56
N GLY A 161 -10.14 -8.10 -8.79
CA GLY A 161 -10.25 -8.70 -10.11
C GLY A 161 -8.90 -8.85 -10.83
N PHE A 162 -7.79 -8.74 -10.10
CA PHE A 162 -6.47 -9.01 -10.64
C PHE A 162 -6.09 -10.49 -10.46
N LYS A 163 -5.27 -11.00 -11.37
CA LYS A 163 -4.48 -12.21 -11.15
C LYS A 163 -3.11 -11.81 -10.64
N VAL A 164 -2.59 -12.47 -9.61
CA VAL A 164 -1.25 -12.20 -9.07
C VAL A 164 -0.32 -13.33 -9.48
N LEU A 165 0.80 -12.99 -10.12
CA LEU A 165 1.88 -13.89 -10.50
C LEU A 165 3.16 -13.47 -9.77
N ARG A 166 3.64 -14.31 -8.86
CA ARG A 166 4.93 -14.10 -8.19
C ARG A 166 6.02 -14.90 -8.90
N ILE A 167 7.06 -14.21 -9.34
CA ILE A 167 8.22 -14.82 -9.99
C ILE A 167 9.40 -14.69 -9.03
N PRO A 168 10.00 -15.80 -8.58
CA PRO A 168 11.21 -15.73 -7.76
C PRO A 168 12.34 -15.05 -8.52
N ALA A 169 13.07 -14.14 -7.87
CA ALA A 169 14.26 -13.49 -8.43
C ALA A 169 15.31 -14.51 -8.90
N SER A 170 15.41 -15.67 -8.23
CA SER A 170 16.28 -16.75 -8.69
C SER A 170 15.90 -17.29 -10.06
N THR A 171 14.61 -17.36 -10.38
CA THR A 171 14.11 -17.78 -11.70
C THR A 171 14.45 -16.71 -12.74
N VAL A 172 14.23 -15.42 -12.44
CA VAL A 172 14.61 -14.33 -13.34
C VAL A 172 16.11 -14.37 -13.69
N PHE A 173 16.99 -14.55 -12.70
CA PHE A 173 18.43 -14.53 -12.93
C PHE A 173 18.98 -15.81 -13.56
N LYS A 174 18.44 -16.99 -13.22
CA LYS A 174 19.00 -18.28 -13.67
C LYS A 174 18.33 -18.81 -14.93
N THR A 175 17.03 -18.59 -15.06
CA THR A 175 16.18 -19.14 -16.12
C THR A 175 15.17 -18.08 -16.60
N PRO A 176 15.63 -16.97 -17.21
CA PRO A 176 14.75 -15.88 -17.66
C PRO A 176 13.67 -16.35 -18.64
N ASP A 177 13.96 -17.33 -19.50
CA ASP A 177 12.96 -17.95 -20.39
C ASP A 177 11.81 -18.62 -19.64
N GLU A 178 12.07 -19.18 -18.46
CA GLU A 178 11.06 -19.79 -17.59
C GLU A 178 10.19 -18.69 -16.96
N ALA A 179 10.79 -17.58 -16.52
CA ALA A 179 10.04 -16.42 -16.05
C ALA A 179 9.10 -15.87 -17.14
N LEU A 180 9.57 -15.77 -18.39
CA LEU A 180 8.73 -15.39 -19.53
C LEU A 180 7.65 -16.43 -19.82
N ALA A 181 7.95 -17.73 -19.71
CA ALA A 181 6.96 -18.79 -19.88
C ALA A 181 5.85 -18.72 -18.81
N MET A 182 6.17 -18.35 -17.57
CA MET A 182 5.18 -18.11 -16.52
C MET A 182 4.25 -16.94 -16.88
N VAL A 183 4.80 -15.83 -17.40
CA VAL A 183 4.01 -14.68 -17.87
C VAL A 183 3.12 -15.08 -19.04
N ARG A 184 3.66 -15.75 -20.07
CA ARG A 184 2.89 -16.23 -21.22
C ARG A 184 1.76 -17.17 -20.79
N SER A 185 2.04 -18.10 -19.89
CA SER A 185 1.03 -19.02 -19.36
C SER A 185 -0.07 -18.25 -18.64
N ALA A 186 0.30 -17.28 -17.80
CA ALA A 186 -0.64 -16.46 -17.08
C ALA A 186 -1.52 -15.62 -18.02
N LEU A 187 -0.95 -15.06 -19.09
CA LEU A 187 -1.64 -14.31 -20.14
C LEU A 187 -2.57 -15.22 -20.98
N ALA A 188 -2.14 -16.44 -21.29
CA ALA A 188 -2.90 -17.42 -22.07
C ALA A 188 -4.11 -17.96 -21.29
N GLU A 189 -4.00 -18.12 -19.97
CA GLU A 189 -5.14 -18.40 -19.09
C GLU A 189 -6.18 -17.27 -19.11
N GLY A 190 -5.77 -16.06 -19.51
CA GLY A 190 -6.62 -14.90 -19.67
C GLY A 190 -6.94 -14.17 -18.36
N LYS A 191 -7.56 -13.00 -18.50
CA LYS A 191 -8.07 -12.25 -17.36
C LYS A 191 -8.98 -13.17 -16.56
N PRO A 192 -8.81 -13.27 -15.22
CA PRO A 192 -9.74 -14.03 -14.41
C PRO A 192 -11.13 -13.50 -14.75
N ALA A 193 -11.97 -14.36 -15.33
CA ALA A 193 -13.36 -14.03 -15.58
C ALA A 193 -13.86 -13.49 -14.25
N ASN A 194 -14.33 -12.24 -14.25
CA ASN A 194 -14.71 -11.56 -13.03
C ASN A 194 -15.70 -12.51 -12.34
N LYS A 195 -15.22 -13.22 -11.32
CA LYS A 195 -16.10 -13.89 -10.39
C LYS A 195 -16.62 -12.71 -9.59
N GLU A 196 -17.60 -12.00 -10.16
CA GLU A 196 -18.79 -11.73 -9.37
C GLU A 196 -19.05 -13.02 -8.62
N THR A 197 -19.02 -12.91 -7.31
CA THR A 197 -18.94 -14.00 -6.37
C THR A 197 -20.14 -14.93 -6.54
N ASN A 198 -20.13 -15.77 -7.57
CA ASN A 198 -20.92 -16.96 -7.65
C ASN A 198 -20.27 -17.91 -6.64
N SER A 199 -20.74 -17.76 -5.41
CA SER A 199 -21.16 -18.90 -4.58
C SER A 199 -21.45 -20.11 -5.47
N THR A 200 -20.92 -21.26 -5.08
CA THR A 200 -21.10 -22.53 -5.77
C THR A 200 -22.60 -22.83 -5.96
N GLN A 201 -23.19 -22.38 -7.07
CA GLN A 201 -24.46 -22.88 -7.57
C GLN A 201 -24.16 -24.21 -8.25
N THR A 202 -24.25 -25.27 -7.45
CA THR A 202 -24.74 -26.56 -7.95
C THR A 202 -26.02 -26.26 -8.73
N GLN A 203 -26.05 -26.58 -10.02
CA GLN A 203 -27.25 -26.44 -10.85
C GLN A 203 -28.42 -27.17 -10.18
N ILE A 204 -29.33 -26.42 -9.56
CA ILE A 204 -30.71 -26.86 -9.34
C ILE A 204 -31.55 -26.05 -10.30
N THR A 205 -32.01 -26.73 -11.36
CA THR A 205 -32.93 -26.22 -12.36
C THR A 205 -34.15 -25.56 -11.70
N PHE A 206 -34.35 -24.28 -12.03
CA PHE A 206 -35.42 -23.38 -11.55
C PHE A 206 -36.86 -23.84 -11.88
N GLY A 207 -37.06 -24.98 -12.55
CA GLY A 207 -38.39 -25.55 -12.80
C GLY A 207 -39.05 -26.19 -11.57
N GLY A 208 -38.28 -26.54 -10.54
CA GLY A 208 -38.79 -27.21 -9.33
C GLY A 208 -39.01 -26.30 -8.11
N LEU A 209 -38.56 -25.03 -8.16
CA LEU A 209 -38.51 -24.13 -7.00
C LEU A 209 -39.71 -23.16 -6.91
N LEU A 210 -40.89 -23.56 -7.40
CA LEU A 210 -42.10 -22.79 -7.11
C LEU A 210 -42.83 -23.27 -5.84
N ASN A 211 -42.27 -24.25 -5.10
CA ASN A 211 -42.88 -24.83 -3.90
C ASN A 211 -42.15 -24.58 -2.57
N ALA A 212 -41.13 -23.72 -2.50
CA ALA A 212 -40.32 -23.53 -1.27
C ALA A 212 -40.13 -22.05 -0.86
N THR A 213 -41.21 -21.30 -0.70
CA THR A 213 -41.18 -19.85 -0.44
C THR A 213 -40.96 -19.44 1.03
N LYS A 214 -40.77 -20.38 1.97
CA LYS A 214 -40.51 -20.07 3.41
C LYS A 214 -39.04 -20.16 3.82
N SER A 215 -38.16 -20.75 3.00
CA SER A 215 -36.75 -21.00 3.34
C SER A 215 -35.81 -19.84 3.01
N VAL A 216 -36.23 -18.91 2.14
CA VAL A 216 -35.37 -17.83 1.65
C VAL A 216 -35.30 -16.66 2.64
N ALA A 217 -36.40 -16.33 3.33
CA ALA A 217 -36.43 -15.23 4.29
C ALA A 217 -35.51 -15.50 5.50
N ASN A 218 -35.61 -16.70 6.09
CA ASN A 218 -34.77 -17.09 7.23
C ASN A 218 -33.26 -17.07 6.90
N PHE A 219 -32.88 -17.33 5.65
CA PHE A 219 -31.48 -17.26 5.22
C PHE A 219 -30.99 -15.81 5.10
N LEU A 220 -31.82 -14.92 4.56
CA LEU A 220 -31.49 -13.49 4.46
C LEU A 220 -31.39 -12.87 5.85
N ASP A 221 -32.30 -13.21 6.76
CA ASP A 221 -32.28 -12.73 8.15
C ASP A 221 -31.01 -13.22 8.90
N GLN A 222 -30.61 -14.48 8.69
CA GLN A 222 -29.38 -15.01 9.27
C GLN A 222 -28.12 -14.36 8.71
N LEU A 223 -28.12 -13.99 7.43
CA LEU A 223 -26.99 -13.34 6.78
C LEU A 223 -26.86 -11.88 7.24
N ASP A 224 -27.97 -11.16 7.32
CA ASP A 224 -28.03 -9.80 7.87
C ASP A 224 -27.54 -9.78 9.33
N GLN A 225 -28.05 -10.69 10.16
CA GLN A 225 -27.63 -10.83 11.56
C GLN A 225 -26.12 -11.10 11.70
N LYS A 226 -25.54 -11.96 10.85
CA LYS A 226 -24.09 -12.23 10.86
C LYS A 226 -23.25 -11.06 10.38
N VAL A 227 -23.71 -10.33 9.36
CA VAL A 227 -23.00 -9.13 8.87
C VAL A 227 -23.04 -8.04 9.93
N SER A 228 -24.19 -7.77 10.54
CA SER A 228 -24.31 -6.81 11.65
C SER A 228 -23.40 -7.20 12.83
N GLN A 229 -23.32 -8.49 13.17
CA GLN A 229 -22.42 -8.97 14.21
C GLN A 229 -20.95 -8.71 13.86
N VAL A 230 -20.52 -8.97 12.61
CA VAL A 230 -19.13 -8.71 12.18
C VAL A 230 -18.80 -7.22 12.21
N VAL A 231 -19.71 -6.36 11.75
CA VAL A 231 -19.54 -4.90 11.80
C VAL A 231 -19.45 -4.43 13.25
N ALA A 232 -20.33 -4.90 14.14
CA ALA A 232 -20.29 -4.57 15.57
C ALA A 232 -18.99 -5.03 16.25
N VAL A 233 -18.46 -6.20 15.89
CA VAL A 233 -17.16 -6.68 16.37
C VAL A 233 -16.03 -5.77 15.89
N GLN A 234 -16.04 -5.39 14.62
CA GLN A 234 -15.00 -4.53 14.04
C GLN A 234 -15.02 -3.12 14.66
N GLU A 235 -16.20 -2.54 14.84
CA GLU A 235 -16.36 -1.24 15.50
C GLU A 235 -15.91 -1.29 16.96
N ALA A 236 -16.26 -2.36 17.69
CA ALA A 236 -15.89 -2.53 19.10
C ALA A 236 -14.37 -2.70 19.32
N LEU A 237 -13.64 -3.19 18.30
CA LEU A 237 -12.19 -3.45 18.37
C LEU A 237 -11.32 -2.44 17.63
N ALA A 238 -11.91 -1.49 16.89
CA ALA A 238 -11.17 -0.57 16.04
C ALA A 238 -10.07 0.21 16.80
N ALA A 239 -10.34 0.63 18.04
CA ALA A 239 -9.36 1.34 18.86
C ALA A 239 -8.20 0.44 19.29
N GLN A 240 -8.49 -0.83 19.62
CA GLN A 240 -7.52 -1.83 20.04
C GLN A 240 -6.64 -2.28 18.86
N ASP A 241 -7.24 -2.50 17.69
CA ASP A 241 -6.53 -2.82 16.46
C ASP A 241 -5.59 -1.69 16.04
N LEU A 242 -6.06 -0.44 16.14
CA LEU A 242 -5.24 0.74 15.87
C LEU A 242 -4.07 0.85 16.85
N ALA A 243 -4.34 0.69 18.15
CA ALA A 243 -3.30 0.74 19.18
C ALA A 243 -2.24 -0.35 18.97
N PHE A 244 -2.64 -1.60 18.71
CA PHE A 244 -1.69 -2.68 18.45
C PHE A 244 -0.90 -2.46 17.15
N SER A 245 -1.55 -1.91 16.12
CA SER A 245 -0.88 -1.55 14.87
C SER A 245 0.19 -0.47 15.09
N HIS A 246 -0.11 0.55 15.90
CA HIS A 246 0.89 1.55 16.30
C HIS A 246 2.04 0.95 17.10
N GLU A 247 1.78 0.00 18.02
CA GLU A 247 2.84 -0.69 18.77
C GLU A 247 3.79 -1.41 17.80
N LYS A 248 3.25 -2.14 16.82
CA LYS A 248 4.04 -2.81 15.78
C LYS A 248 4.88 -1.81 15.01
N ILE A 249 4.30 -0.69 14.58
CA ILE A 249 5.02 0.33 13.80
C ILE A 249 6.19 0.90 14.59
N VAL A 250 5.94 1.32 15.83
CA VAL A 250 6.97 1.92 16.70
C VAL A 250 8.09 0.92 16.98
N ILE A 251 7.76 -0.31 17.39
CA ILE A 251 8.76 -1.34 17.73
C ILE A 251 9.56 -1.77 16.50
N ASN A 252 8.91 -1.99 15.36
CA ASN A 252 9.62 -2.37 14.12
C ASN A 252 10.50 -1.24 13.60
N SER A 253 10.07 0.02 13.74
CA SER A 253 10.88 1.18 13.38
C SER A 253 12.12 1.28 14.25
N ALA A 254 11.98 1.03 15.56
CA ALA A 254 13.10 0.99 16.49
C ALA A 254 14.09 -0.14 16.14
N LEU A 255 13.59 -1.35 15.84
CA LEU A 255 14.42 -2.48 15.39
C LEU A 255 15.16 -2.17 14.10
N LYS A 256 14.48 -1.59 13.10
CA LYS A 256 15.09 -1.21 11.83
C LYS A 256 16.17 -0.16 12.02
N HIS A 257 15.88 0.89 12.78
CA HIS A 257 16.85 1.96 13.07
C HIS A 257 18.08 1.41 13.80
N ALA A 258 17.88 0.60 14.84
CA ALA A 258 18.97 0.00 15.60
C ALA A 258 19.88 -0.88 14.73
N LYS A 259 19.30 -1.73 13.87
CA LYS A 259 20.07 -2.54 12.91
C LYS A 259 20.90 -1.69 11.95
N GLN A 260 20.29 -0.65 11.38
CA GLN A 260 20.98 0.28 10.48
C GLN A 260 22.11 1.02 11.20
N ARG A 261 21.90 1.42 12.47
CA ARG A 261 22.90 2.09 13.30
C ARG A 261 24.10 1.18 13.59
N LEU A 262 23.84 -0.07 13.95
CA LEU A 262 24.90 -1.06 14.18
C LEU A 262 25.70 -1.37 12.90
N GLU A 263 25.01 -1.52 11.76
CA GLU A 263 25.67 -1.73 10.47
C GLU A 263 26.52 -0.53 10.06
N LEU A 264 26.00 0.69 10.25
CA LEU A 264 26.75 1.91 10.00
C LEU A 264 27.98 1.99 10.90
N ASN A 265 27.82 1.76 12.21
CA ASN A 265 28.92 1.76 13.16
C ASN A 265 30.00 0.74 12.79
N ALA A 266 29.62 -0.47 12.36
CA ALA A 266 30.56 -1.47 11.88
C ALA A 266 31.34 -1.02 10.64
N LYS A 267 30.67 -0.35 9.68
CA LYS A 267 31.34 0.25 8.50
C LYS A 267 32.29 1.38 8.88
N LEU A 268 31.91 2.21 9.86
CA LEU A 268 32.76 3.29 10.37
C LEU A 268 33.96 2.75 11.15
N ASP A 269 33.78 1.68 11.93
CA ASP A 269 34.86 0.99 12.65
C ASP A 269 35.88 0.37 11.70
N ALA A 270 35.42 -0.16 10.57
CA ALA A 270 36.29 -0.74 9.55
C ALA A 270 37.11 0.30 8.78
N ASN A 271 36.70 1.57 8.76
CA ASN A 271 37.36 2.61 7.97
C ASN A 271 37.49 3.95 8.74
N PRO A 272 38.64 4.22 9.36
CA PRO A 272 38.89 5.45 10.12
C PRO A 272 38.72 6.75 9.31
N LYS A 273 39.02 6.73 8.00
CA LYS A 273 38.81 7.90 7.14
C LYS A 273 37.33 8.17 6.90
N LEU A 274 36.54 7.11 6.73
CA LEU A 274 35.09 7.22 6.60
C LEU A 274 34.45 7.73 7.90
N ARG A 275 34.94 7.27 9.05
CA ARG A 275 34.55 7.80 10.37
C ARG A 275 34.79 9.30 10.48
N ALA A 276 36.01 9.76 10.18
CA ALA A 276 36.34 11.18 10.24
C ALA A 276 35.44 12.03 9.33
N ALA A 277 35.20 11.59 8.08
CA ALA A 277 34.32 12.29 7.16
C ALA A 277 32.85 12.31 7.62
N TYR A 278 32.37 11.22 8.21
CA TYR A 278 31.03 11.14 8.78
C TYR A 278 30.85 12.07 9.99
N GLU A 279 31.84 12.13 10.87
CA GLU A 279 31.84 13.04 12.03
C GLU A 279 31.88 14.51 11.60
N GLU A 280 32.72 14.87 10.63
CA GLU A 280 32.79 16.22 10.05
C GLU A 280 31.45 16.64 9.42
N ALA A 281 30.85 15.76 8.62
CA ALA A 281 29.53 16.00 8.03
C ALA A 281 28.44 16.15 9.11
N GLY A 282 28.52 15.36 10.18
CA GLY A 282 27.61 15.43 11.32
C GLY A 282 27.67 16.78 12.05
N ILE A 283 28.87 17.31 12.26
CA ILE A 283 29.08 18.64 12.87
C ILE A 283 28.48 19.73 11.98
N SER A 284 28.79 19.71 10.67
CA SER A 284 28.26 20.70 9.72
C SER A 284 26.73 20.67 9.63
N LEU A 285 26.14 19.48 9.65
CA LEU A 285 24.69 19.33 9.65
C LEU A 285 24.07 19.83 10.97
N ALA A 286 24.68 19.54 12.12
CA ALA A 286 24.20 20.02 13.41
C ALA A 286 24.26 21.54 13.53
N GLU A 287 25.34 22.16 13.05
CA GLU A 287 25.47 23.63 12.97
C GLU A 287 24.41 24.26 12.06
N THR A 288 24.15 23.62 10.91
CA THR A 288 23.10 24.06 9.98
C THR A 288 21.72 23.89 10.60
N TYR A 289 21.45 22.75 11.23
CA TYR A 289 20.19 22.48 11.92
C TYR A 289 19.96 23.47 13.04
N ASN A 290 20.93 23.72 13.92
CA ASN A 290 20.78 24.68 15.02
C ASN A 290 20.53 26.10 14.51
N ARG A 291 21.20 26.52 13.43
CA ARG A 291 20.97 27.82 12.78
C ARG A 291 19.56 27.97 12.22
N ILE A 292 18.97 26.87 11.73
CA ILE A 292 17.58 26.84 11.25
C ILE A 292 16.61 26.72 12.45
N HIS A 293 16.93 25.92 13.46
CA HIS A 293 16.10 25.65 14.61
C HIS A 293 15.92 26.90 15.50
N GLU A 294 16.97 27.72 15.68
CA GLU A 294 16.88 29.04 16.32
C GLU A 294 15.91 29.99 15.60
N LYS A 295 15.65 29.78 14.30
CA LYS A 295 14.73 30.57 13.49
C LYS A 295 13.27 30.08 13.57
N TYR A 296 13.01 28.86 14.06
CA TYR A 296 11.70 28.20 14.06
C TYR A 296 11.37 27.46 15.38
N VAL A 297 11.74 28.06 16.52
CA VAL A 297 11.50 27.48 17.86
C VAL A 297 9.99 27.30 18.11
N GLY A 298 9.58 26.08 18.47
CA GLY A 298 8.26 25.85 19.10
C GLY A 298 7.67 24.45 19.02
N GLN A 299 8.07 23.62 18.06
CA GLN A 299 7.47 22.29 17.90
C GLN A 299 8.40 21.21 18.45
N ARG A 300 8.04 20.67 19.62
CA ARG A 300 8.56 19.37 20.06
C ARG A 300 8.29 18.34 18.95
N PRO A 301 9.19 17.38 18.69
CA PRO A 301 8.89 16.29 17.78
C PRO A 301 7.56 15.66 18.18
N SER A 302 6.67 15.46 17.22
CA SER A 302 5.35 14.87 17.40
C SER A 302 5.50 13.48 18.01
N HIS A 303 5.18 13.36 19.29
CA HIS A 303 5.12 12.08 19.98
C HIS A 303 3.89 11.31 19.50
N VAL A 304 4.07 10.04 19.14
CA VAL A 304 2.94 9.16 18.81
C VAL A 304 2.44 8.56 20.12
N THR A 305 1.38 9.13 20.68
CA THR A 305 0.73 8.55 21.86
C THR A 305 -0.03 7.29 21.47
N ILE A 306 0.39 6.14 22.00
CA ILE A 306 -0.34 4.87 21.85
C ILE A 306 -1.28 4.70 23.04
N SER A 307 -2.58 4.70 22.79
CA SER A 307 -3.59 4.43 23.81
C SER A 307 -3.45 3.00 24.36
N PRO A 308 -3.60 2.78 25.68
CA PRO A 308 -3.60 1.44 26.26
C PRO A 308 -4.68 0.56 25.63
N ILE A 309 -4.35 -0.69 25.32
CA ILE A 309 -5.31 -1.68 24.84
C ILE A 309 -6.12 -2.18 26.04
N ILE A 310 -7.33 -1.65 26.18
CA ILE A 310 -8.31 -2.05 27.21
C ILE A 310 -9.38 -2.96 26.64
N ALA A 311 -10.08 -3.68 27.53
CA ALA A 311 -11.20 -4.53 27.16
C ALA A 311 -12.26 -3.73 26.39
N PRO A 312 -12.84 -4.29 25.31
CA PRO A 312 -13.83 -3.61 24.49
C PRO A 312 -15.14 -3.39 25.26
N ALA A 313 -15.92 -2.40 24.81
CA ALA A 313 -17.25 -2.17 25.35
C ALA A 313 -18.17 -3.36 25.04
N LEU A 314 -18.98 -3.76 26.02
CA LEU A 314 -19.90 -4.89 25.86
C LEU A 314 -21.11 -4.47 25.01
N HIS A 315 -21.49 -5.33 24.07
CA HIS A 315 -22.70 -5.16 23.27
C HIS A 315 -23.93 -5.68 24.03
N SER A 316 -25.11 -5.11 23.76
CA SER A 316 -26.37 -5.51 24.42
C SER A 316 -26.82 -6.92 24.03
N ASP A 317 -26.57 -7.31 22.78
CA ASP A 317 -26.77 -8.68 22.31
C ASP A 317 -25.65 -9.61 22.81
N THR A 318 -26.07 -10.73 23.44
CA THR A 318 -25.15 -11.69 24.08
C THR A 318 -24.28 -12.42 23.06
N ALA A 319 -24.82 -12.80 21.90
CA ALA A 319 -24.05 -13.50 20.87
C ALA A 319 -22.95 -12.60 20.27
N THR A 320 -23.28 -11.33 20.02
CA THR A 320 -22.33 -10.30 19.58
C THR A 320 -21.28 -10.03 20.66
N ASN A 321 -21.68 -9.98 21.93
CA ASN A 321 -20.74 -9.80 23.03
C ASN A 321 -19.73 -10.96 23.14
N THR A 322 -20.17 -12.21 22.97
CA THR A 322 -19.27 -13.37 22.90
C THR A 322 -18.28 -13.24 21.74
N ALA A 323 -18.76 -12.86 20.55
CA ALA A 323 -17.90 -12.69 19.37
C ALA A 323 -16.85 -11.57 19.57
N ILE A 324 -17.23 -10.47 20.24
CA ILE A 324 -16.32 -9.38 20.60
C ILE A 324 -15.22 -9.88 21.55
N LEU A 325 -15.59 -10.61 22.61
CA LEU A 325 -14.63 -11.11 23.59
C LEU A 325 -13.68 -12.16 22.98
N GLU A 326 -14.17 -13.03 22.11
CA GLU A 326 -13.33 -13.99 21.38
C GLU A 326 -12.34 -13.29 20.44
N ALA A 327 -12.81 -12.29 19.69
CA ALA A 327 -11.95 -11.52 18.79
C ALA A 327 -10.90 -10.70 19.57
N TYR A 328 -11.30 -10.10 20.69
CA TYR A 328 -10.36 -9.45 21.61
C TYR A 328 -9.31 -10.42 22.16
N GLY A 329 -9.74 -11.62 22.58
CA GLY A 329 -8.83 -12.66 23.05
C GLY A 329 -7.79 -13.06 22.01
N ARG A 330 -8.19 -13.18 20.74
CA ARG A 330 -7.26 -13.41 19.61
C ARG A 330 -6.27 -12.26 19.44
N LEU A 331 -6.75 -11.01 19.45
CA LEU A 331 -5.90 -9.82 19.36
C LEU A 331 -4.84 -9.79 20.48
N ILE A 332 -5.24 -10.05 21.72
CA ILE A 332 -4.31 -10.09 22.86
C ILE A 332 -3.30 -11.23 22.72
N ALA A 333 -3.72 -12.41 22.28
CA ALA A 333 -2.81 -13.53 22.04
C ALA A 333 -1.78 -13.19 20.95
N GLU A 334 -2.22 -12.60 19.83
CA GLU A 334 -1.32 -12.15 18.77
C GLU A 334 -0.33 -11.08 19.26
N ARG A 335 -0.79 -10.15 20.09
CA ARG A 335 0.05 -9.14 20.72
C ARG A 335 1.11 -9.75 21.62
N MET A 336 0.74 -10.70 22.47
CA MET A 336 1.69 -11.42 23.33
C MET A 336 2.76 -12.15 22.51
N VAL A 337 2.35 -12.89 21.48
CA VAL A 337 3.28 -13.59 20.59
C VAL A 337 4.25 -12.61 19.91
N PHE A 338 3.74 -11.48 19.40
CA PHE A 338 4.59 -10.46 18.79
C PHE A 338 5.64 -9.90 19.76
N LEU A 339 5.22 -9.49 20.96
CA LEU A 339 6.14 -8.92 21.96
C LEU A 339 7.17 -9.96 22.44
N TYR A 340 6.74 -11.22 22.62
CA TYR A 340 7.61 -12.32 23.02
C TYR A 340 8.69 -12.59 21.96
N GLU A 341 8.33 -12.65 20.69
CA GLU A 341 9.31 -12.83 19.61
C GLU A 341 10.33 -11.70 19.57
N VAL A 342 9.88 -10.44 19.70
CA VAL A 342 10.78 -9.28 19.76
C VAL A 342 11.72 -9.40 20.96
N LYS A 343 11.22 -9.78 22.14
CA LYS A 343 12.05 -10.01 23.32
C LYS A 343 13.10 -11.09 23.08
N CYS A 344 12.71 -12.23 22.49
CA CYS A 344 13.64 -13.30 22.18
C CYS A 344 14.74 -12.86 21.20
N ASP A 345 14.41 -12.03 20.21
CA ASP A 345 15.41 -11.50 19.28
C ASP A 345 16.38 -10.53 19.95
N LEU A 346 15.87 -9.65 20.82
CA LEU A 346 16.72 -8.71 21.57
C LEU A 346 17.60 -9.41 22.60
N GLN A 347 17.17 -10.53 23.17
CA GLN A 347 18.00 -11.33 24.07
C GLN A 347 19.21 -11.98 23.38
N LYS A 348 19.15 -12.19 22.05
CA LYS A 348 20.27 -12.76 21.28
C LYS A 348 21.40 -11.76 21.05
N ASP A 349 21.10 -10.45 21.07
CA ASP A 349 22.07 -9.39 20.77
C ASP A 349 21.88 -8.20 21.73
N ALA A 350 22.75 -8.13 22.73
CA ALA A 350 22.74 -7.07 23.73
C ALA A 350 23.00 -5.67 23.16
N LYS A 351 23.75 -5.55 22.05
CA LYS A 351 23.99 -4.25 21.40
C LYS A 351 22.74 -3.78 20.67
N LEU A 352 22.05 -4.70 19.98
CA LEU A 352 20.76 -4.42 19.36
C LEU A 352 19.72 -4.01 20.40
N ALA A 353 19.68 -4.71 21.53
CA ALA A 353 18.78 -4.39 22.64
C ALA A 353 18.99 -2.96 23.18
N ASP A 354 20.25 -2.55 23.38
CA ASP A 354 20.55 -1.19 23.86
C ASP A 354 20.15 -0.12 22.83
N GLU A 355 20.51 -0.28 21.56
CA GLU A 355 20.16 0.67 20.50
C GLU A 355 18.64 0.82 20.31
N VAL A 356 17.88 -0.28 20.40
CA VAL A 356 16.41 -0.24 20.38
C VAL A 356 15.87 0.53 21.57
N LYS A 357 16.38 0.28 22.78
CA LYS A 357 15.98 1.00 23.99
C LYS A 357 16.27 2.50 23.87
N GLN A 358 17.45 2.88 23.40
CA GLN A 358 17.81 4.29 23.21
C GLN A 358 16.90 4.98 22.20
N TYR A 359 16.58 4.32 21.09
CA TYR A 359 15.65 4.88 20.10
C TYR A 359 14.24 5.06 20.65
N LEU A 360 13.74 4.10 21.42
CA LEU A 360 12.44 4.21 22.07
C LEU A 360 12.42 5.34 23.11
N ILE A 361 13.50 5.54 23.87
CA ILE A 361 13.64 6.71 24.76
C ILE A 361 13.61 8.02 23.97
N PHE A 362 14.42 8.12 22.93
CA PHE A 362 14.54 9.32 22.10
C PHE A 362 13.21 9.69 21.42
N SER A 363 12.47 8.70 20.94
CA SER A 363 11.15 8.89 20.33
C SER A 363 10.01 9.06 21.37
N GLY A 364 10.33 9.00 22.68
CA GLY A 364 9.40 9.10 23.79
C GLY A 364 8.50 7.87 24.00
N ASN A 365 8.79 6.75 23.34
CA ASN A 365 8.03 5.50 23.38
C ASN A 365 8.63 4.48 24.36
N ILE A 366 9.07 4.93 25.55
CA ILE A 366 9.68 4.04 26.55
C ILE A 366 8.71 2.97 27.06
N GLU A 367 7.40 3.23 27.03
CA GLU A 367 6.41 2.25 27.46
C GLU A 367 6.44 0.98 26.60
N GLN A 368 6.77 1.09 25.32
CA GLN A 368 6.89 -0.03 24.40
C GLN A 368 8.09 -0.91 24.79
N TRP A 369 9.16 -0.32 25.34
CA TRP A 369 10.27 -1.09 25.92
C TRP A 369 9.82 -1.87 27.17
N ASN A 370 9.05 -1.24 28.06
CA ASN A 370 8.51 -1.91 29.24
C ASN A 370 7.60 -3.09 28.85
N LEU A 371 6.75 -2.90 27.84
CA LEU A 371 5.85 -3.93 27.32
C LEU A 371 6.61 -5.13 26.74
N ILE A 372 7.69 -4.89 25.99
CA ILE A 372 8.57 -5.96 25.50
C ILE A 372 9.19 -6.72 26.69
N GLY A 373 9.60 -6.01 27.75
CA GLY A 373 10.17 -6.64 28.95
C GLY A 373 9.19 -7.53 29.71
N LEU A 374 7.90 -7.15 29.73
CA LEU A 374 6.81 -7.84 30.42
C LEU A 374 6.26 -9.07 29.67
N ALA A 375 6.42 -9.13 28.34
CA ALA A 375 6.09 -10.31 27.53
C ALA A 375 7.06 -11.47 27.79
#